data_AF-A0A523Q5Z0-F1
#
_entry.id   AF-A0A523Q5Z0-F1
#
_cell.length_a   1.000
_cell.length_b   1.000
_cell.length_c   1.000
_cell.angle_alpha   90.00
_cell.angle_beta   90.00
_cell.angle_gamma   90.00
#
_symmetry.space_group_name_H-M   'P 1'
#
loop_
_entity.id
_entity.type
_entity.pdbx_description
1 polymer ?
#
loop_
_entity_poly.entity_id
_entity_poly.type
_entity_poly.pdbx_seq_one_letter_code
_entity_poly.pdbx_strand_id
1 'polypeptide(L)'
;MSELHKFLFEGLPVRGMLVRLTDSWQEVLRRREAAGAYPQEVSGLLGQMSAAAVLMQANLKFNGALILQIHGDGPLKLAVAEARSDLDFRATAKVMGEVPTDANLGAMLNASGQGRCAITLDPQDRLPGQLH
;
A
#
# COMPACT_ATOMS: atom_id res chain seq x y z
N MET A 1 -14.92 -4.64 10.98
CA MET A 1 -15.27 -4.60 9.54
C MET A 1 -14.56 -3.46 8.86
N SER A 2 -13.91 -3.76 7.74
CA SER A 2 -13.20 -2.75 6.94
C SER A 2 -14.18 -1.99 6.06
N GLU A 3 -14.00 -0.69 5.90
CA GLU A 3 -14.95 0.17 5.20
C GLU A 3 -14.28 1.32 4.45
N LEU A 4 -14.96 1.80 3.42
CA LEU A 4 -14.61 2.99 2.66
C LEU A 4 -15.85 3.88 2.52
N HIS A 5 -15.74 5.12 2.98
CA HIS A 5 -16.78 6.13 2.88
C HIS A 5 -16.36 7.25 1.94
N LYS A 6 -17.21 7.56 0.95
CA LYS A 6 -17.03 8.69 0.04
C LYS A 6 -18.03 9.77 0.41
N PHE A 7 -17.59 11.02 0.43
CA PHE A 7 -18.43 12.15 0.78
C PHE A 7 -18.07 13.40 -0.04
N LEU A 8 -18.99 14.35 -0.05
CA LEU A 8 -18.86 15.64 -0.73
C LEU A 8 -18.98 16.75 0.30
N PHE A 9 -18.22 17.82 0.13
CA PHE A 9 -18.39 19.03 0.94
C PHE A 9 -19.43 19.91 0.27
N GLU A 10 -20.55 20.16 0.96
CA GLU A 10 -21.61 21.02 0.42
C GLU A 10 -21.09 22.43 0.11
N GLY A 11 -21.46 22.96 -1.06
CA GLY A 11 -21.02 24.28 -1.50
C GLY A 11 -19.55 24.37 -1.96
N LEU A 12 -18.78 23.28 -1.94
CA LEU A 12 -17.39 23.25 -2.38
C LEU A 12 -17.16 22.14 -3.42
N PRO A 13 -16.32 22.35 -4.46
CA PRO A 13 -15.99 21.33 -5.44
C PRO A 13 -14.95 20.32 -4.89
N VAL A 14 -15.14 19.82 -3.67
CA VAL A 14 -14.20 18.94 -2.95
C VAL A 14 -14.86 17.60 -2.66
N ARG A 15 -14.16 16.52 -3.02
CA ARG A 15 -14.51 15.13 -2.69
C ARG A 15 -13.62 14.62 -1.57
N GLY A 16 -14.23 14.06 -0.53
CA GLY A 16 -13.53 13.41 0.57
C GLY A 16 -13.70 11.90 0.53
N MET A 17 -12.72 11.19 1.08
CA MET A 17 -12.77 9.74 1.27
C MET A 17 -12.16 9.38 2.61
N LEU A 18 -12.76 8.42 3.30
CA LEU A 18 -12.26 7.84 4.55
C LEU A 18 -12.20 6.33 4.40
N VAL A 19 -11.06 5.74 4.75
CA VAL A 19 -10.89 4.28 4.81
C VAL A 19 -10.56 3.85 6.23
N ARG A 20 -11.16 2.74 6.67
CA ARG A 20 -10.77 2.05 7.89
C ARG A 20 -10.53 0.59 7.58
N LEU A 21 -9.27 0.16 7.66
CA LEU A 21 -8.87 -1.23 7.50
C LEU A 21 -8.75 -1.86 8.89
N THR A 22 -9.64 -2.80 9.23
CA THR A 22 -9.65 -3.50 10.52
C THR A 22 -9.40 -4.98 10.30
N ASP A 23 -10.47 -5.77 10.15
CA ASP A 23 -10.41 -7.23 10.07
C ASP A 23 -9.53 -7.71 8.91
N SER A 24 -9.56 -6.99 7.78
CA SER A 24 -8.72 -7.28 6.60
C SER A 24 -7.22 -7.09 6.90
N TRP A 25 -6.87 -6.02 7.62
CA TRP A 25 -5.50 -5.75 8.02
C TRP A 25 -5.02 -6.74 9.09
N GLN A 26 -5.88 -7.08 10.05
CA GLN A 26 -5.57 -8.13 11.04
C GLN A 26 -5.30 -9.48 10.38
N GLU A 27 -6.05 -9.83 9.33
CA GLU A 27 -5.81 -11.06 8.58
C GLU A 27 -4.47 -11.04 7.83
N VAL A 28 -4.07 -9.90 7.27
CA VAL A 28 -2.72 -9.73 6.67
C VAL A 28 -1.63 -9.96 7.71
N LEU A 29 -1.75 -9.37 8.90
CA LEU A 29 -0.78 -9.54 9.98
C LEU A 29 -0.71 -11.01 10.44
N ARG A 30 -1.86 -11.66 10.65
CA ARG A 30 -1.93 -13.07 11.08
C ARG A 30 -1.26 -14.01 10.07
N ARG A 31 -1.50 -13.82 8.77
CA ARG A 31 -0.84 -14.61 7.71
C ARG A 31 0.67 -14.39 7.71
N ARG A 32 1.11 -13.16 7.97
CA ARG A 32 2.52 -12.82 7.99
C ARG A 32 3.25 -13.37 9.22
N GLU A 33 2.60 -13.35 10.39
CA GLU A 33 3.15 -13.91 11.63
C GLU A 33 3.57 -15.37 11.44
N ALA A 34 2.74 -16.17 10.78
CA ALA A 34 3.03 -17.57 10.44
C ALA A 34 4.22 -17.76 9.47
N ALA A 35 4.60 -16.72 8.71
CA ALA A 35 5.68 -16.75 7.72
C ALA A 35 6.93 -15.96 8.17
N GLY A 36 6.96 -15.50 9.42
CA GLY A 36 8.00 -14.63 9.98
C GLY A 36 7.52 -13.18 10.09
N ALA A 37 7.14 -12.79 11.31
CA ALA A 37 6.65 -11.46 11.62
C ALA A 37 7.61 -10.35 11.14
N TYR A 38 7.04 -9.24 10.65
CA TYR A 38 7.83 -8.05 10.36
C TYR A 38 8.09 -7.24 11.63
N PRO A 39 9.17 -6.43 11.66
CA PRO A 39 9.28 -5.34 12.63
C PRO A 39 8.01 -4.48 12.64
N GLN A 40 7.69 -3.88 13.78
CA GLN A 40 6.46 -3.12 13.98
C GLN A 40 6.39 -1.92 13.03
N GLU A 41 7.53 -1.27 12.78
CA GLU A 41 7.70 -0.11 11.91
C GLU A 41 7.35 -0.47 10.45
N VAL A 42 7.80 -1.64 9.99
CA VAL A 42 7.49 -2.17 8.66
C VAL A 42 6.02 -2.52 8.55
N SER A 43 5.44 -3.15 9.58
CA SER A 43 4.00 -3.45 9.62
C SER A 43 3.16 -2.17 9.59
N GLY A 44 3.52 -1.16 10.39
CA GLY A 44 2.85 0.14 10.42
C GLY A 44 2.88 0.83 9.07
N LEU A 45 4.04 0.83 8.40
CA LEU A 45 4.17 1.36 7.05
C LEU A 45 3.30 0.61 6.04
N LEU A 46 3.31 -0.73 6.04
CA LEU A 46 2.48 -1.53 5.14
C LEU A 46 0.98 -1.27 5.36
N GLY A 47 0.55 -1.03 6.61
CA GLY A 47 -0.82 -0.62 6.91
C GLY A 47 -1.18 0.73 6.30
N GLN A 48 -0.29 1.72 6.42
CA GLN A 48 -0.46 3.04 5.78
C GLN A 48 -0.48 2.93 4.25
N MET A 49 0.42 2.15 3.67
CA MET A 49 0.47 1.91 2.22
C MET A 49 -0.79 1.21 1.72
N SER A 50 -1.33 0.25 2.47
CA SER A 50 -2.58 -0.44 2.14
C SER A 50 -3.77 0.54 2.14
N ALA A 51 -3.88 1.37 3.18
CA ALA A 51 -4.92 2.40 3.24
C ALA A 51 -4.78 3.41 2.10
N ALA A 52 -3.57 3.86 1.79
CA ALA A 52 -3.30 4.76 0.68
C ALA A 52 -3.67 4.13 -0.68
N ALA A 53 -3.28 2.86 -0.90
CA ALA A 53 -3.60 2.14 -2.13
C ALA A 53 -5.12 2.00 -2.34
N VAL A 54 -5.86 1.63 -1.29
CA VAL A 54 -7.33 1.54 -1.33
C VAL A 54 -7.98 2.90 -1.62
N LEU A 55 -7.51 3.97 -0.99
CA LEU A 55 -8.02 5.33 -1.25
C LEU A 55 -7.75 5.77 -2.69
N MET A 56 -6.56 5.53 -3.21
CA MET A 56 -6.20 5.89 -4.59
C MET A 56 -7.03 5.07 -5.58
N GLN A 57 -7.12 3.75 -5.37
CA GLN A 57 -7.90 2.84 -6.19
C GLN A 57 -9.36 3.31 -6.27
N ALA A 58 -9.97 3.68 -5.15
CA ALA A 58 -11.38 4.00 -5.08
C ALA A 58 -11.79 5.25 -5.88
N ASN A 59 -10.83 6.09 -6.26
CA ASN A 59 -11.06 7.29 -7.07
C ASN A 59 -10.91 7.02 -8.57
N LEU A 60 -10.42 5.85 -8.96
CA LEU A 60 -10.18 5.50 -10.35
C LEU A 60 -11.42 4.83 -10.95
N LYS A 61 -11.83 5.26 -12.16
CA LYS A 61 -12.80 4.55 -12.99
C LYS A 61 -12.11 3.44 -13.77
N PHE A 62 -11.35 2.60 -13.07
CA PHE A 62 -10.41 1.66 -13.65
C PHE A 62 -10.74 0.23 -13.21
N ASN A 63 -10.81 -0.68 -14.18
CA ASN A 63 -10.98 -2.10 -13.93
C ASN A 63 -9.60 -2.77 -13.92
N GLY A 64 -9.01 -2.92 -12.73
CA GLY A 64 -7.66 -3.46 -12.56
C GLY A 64 -7.11 -3.22 -11.16
N ALA A 65 -5.82 -3.50 -11.00
CA ALA A 65 -5.11 -3.32 -9.73
C ALA A 65 -4.32 -2.01 -9.72
N LEU A 66 -4.31 -1.33 -8.58
CA LEU A 66 -3.36 -0.27 -8.27
C LEU A 66 -2.24 -0.87 -7.42
N ILE A 67 -1.00 -0.70 -7.85
CA ILE A 67 0.19 -1.19 -7.15
C ILE A 67 1.01 0.01 -6.71
N LEU A 68 1.08 0.23 -5.39
CA LEU A 68 1.97 1.18 -4.75
C LEU A 68 3.23 0.44 -4.31
N GLN A 69 4.38 0.80 -4.88
CA GLN A 69 5.66 0.16 -4.59
C GLN A 69 6.72 1.19 -4.19
N ILE A 70 7.48 0.88 -3.15
CA ILE A 70 8.63 1.68 -2.72
C ILE A 70 9.87 0.79 -2.72
N HIS A 71 10.84 1.15 -3.55
CA HIS A 71 12.17 0.58 -3.55
C HIS A 71 13.05 1.41 -2.63
N GLY A 72 13.63 0.77 -1.62
CA GLY A 72 14.44 1.43 -0.62
C GLY A 72 15.93 1.14 -0.72
N ASP A 73 16.72 2.11 -0.29
CA ASP A 73 18.18 1.99 -0.16
C ASP A 73 18.60 1.60 1.27
N GLY A 74 17.70 1.66 2.25
CA GLY A 74 17.89 1.26 3.64
C GLY A 74 17.65 -0.23 3.93
N PRO A 75 17.38 -0.62 5.20
CA PRO A 75 17.12 -2.02 5.58
C PRO A 75 15.80 -2.56 5.00
N LEU A 76 14.84 -1.70 4.66
CA LEU A 76 13.66 -2.09 3.90
C LEU A 76 13.94 -1.89 2.41
N LYS A 77 14.15 -2.97 1.66
CA LYS A 77 14.55 -2.91 0.23
C LYS A 77 13.37 -2.75 -0.72
N LEU A 78 12.22 -3.31 -0.33
CA LEU A 78 11.00 -3.22 -1.12
C LEU A 78 9.80 -3.24 -0.18
N ALA A 79 8.84 -2.36 -0.41
CA ALA A 79 7.51 -2.43 0.18
C ALA A 79 6.48 -2.29 -0.95
N VAL A 80 5.46 -3.15 -0.95
CA VAL A 80 4.42 -3.18 -1.98
C VAL A 80 3.06 -3.27 -1.31
N ALA A 81 2.12 -2.45 -1.77
CA ALA A 81 0.70 -2.58 -1.51
C ALA A 81 -0.07 -2.60 -2.84
N GLU A 82 -0.84 -3.65 -3.08
CA GLU A 82 -1.75 -3.78 -4.22
C GLU A 82 -3.19 -3.63 -3.72
N ALA A 83 -4.03 -2.85 -4.40
CA ALA A 83 -5.46 -2.73 -4.10
C ALA A 83 -6.30 -2.86 -5.38
N ARG A 84 -7.48 -3.48 -5.25
CA ARG A 84 -8.48 -3.70 -6.31
C ARG A 84 -9.77 -2.94 -6.02
N SER A 85 -10.67 -2.90 -7.00
CA SER A 85 -11.94 -2.14 -6.97
C SER A 85 -12.98 -2.61 -5.98
N ASP A 86 -12.83 -3.82 -5.48
CA ASP A 86 -13.66 -4.48 -4.47
C ASP A 86 -13.12 -4.31 -3.04
N LEU A 87 -12.15 -3.41 -2.83
CA LEU A 87 -11.42 -3.21 -1.56
C LEU A 87 -10.50 -4.36 -1.17
N ASP A 88 -10.33 -5.37 -2.03
CA ASP A 88 -9.31 -6.39 -1.79
C ASP A 88 -7.92 -5.77 -1.94
N PHE A 89 -7.05 -6.09 -0.98
CA PHE A 89 -5.67 -5.62 -1.01
C PHE A 89 -4.69 -6.68 -0.53
N ARG A 90 -3.44 -6.50 -0.93
CA ARG A 90 -2.29 -7.30 -0.49
C ARG A 90 -1.14 -6.37 -0.16
N ALA A 91 -0.38 -6.71 0.86
CA ALA A 91 0.81 -5.96 1.24
C ALA A 91 1.97 -6.89 1.57
N THR A 92 3.17 -6.54 1.12
CA THR A 92 4.38 -7.32 1.38
C THR A 92 5.61 -6.43 1.43
N ALA A 93 6.66 -6.90 2.09
CA ALA A 93 7.92 -6.21 2.24
C ALA A 93 9.11 -7.16 2.13
N LYS A 94 10.23 -6.64 1.63
CA LYS A 94 11.53 -7.29 1.65
C LYS A 94 12.45 -6.51 2.58
N VAL A 95 12.67 -7.06 3.78
CA VAL A 95 13.60 -6.52 4.77
C VAL A 95 14.94 -7.25 4.62
N MET A 96 16.03 -6.49 4.54
CA MET A 96 17.40 -6.97 4.47
C MET A 96 18.26 -6.20 5.47
N GLY A 97 18.58 -6.85 6.58
CA GLY A 97 19.26 -6.22 7.71
C GLY A 97 18.30 -5.85 8.83
N GLU A 98 18.81 -5.13 9.81
CA GLU A 98 18.07 -4.75 11.00
C GLU A 98 17.31 -3.43 10.77
N VAL A 99 16.04 -3.42 11.15
CA VAL A 99 15.23 -2.20 11.18
C VAL A 99 15.33 -1.64 12.60
N PRO A 100 15.87 -0.42 12.79
CA PRO A 100 15.95 0.19 14.11
C PRO A 100 14.56 0.35 14.73
N THR A 101 14.47 0.19 16.05
CA THR A 101 13.27 0.58 16.80
C THR A 101 12.97 2.06 16.55
N ASP A 102 11.69 2.40 16.39
CA ASP A 102 11.22 3.76 16.10
C ASP A 102 11.75 4.34 14.78
N ALA A 103 12.22 3.48 13.85
CA ALA A 103 12.64 3.91 12.53
C ALA A 103 11.50 4.59 11.77
N ASN A 104 11.76 5.82 11.33
CA ASN A 104 10.87 6.53 10.41
C ASN A 104 11.04 6.03 8.97
N LEU A 105 10.17 6.50 8.06
CA LEU A 105 10.21 6.15 6.63
C LEU A 105 11.61 6.36 6.02
N GLY A 106 12.28 7.46 6.38
CA GLY A 106 13.61 7.81 5.87
C GLY A 106 14.66 6.79 6.31
N ALA A 107 14.69 6.46 7.60
CA ALA A 107 15.62 5.46 8.14
C ALA A 107 15.40 4.06 7.54
N MET A 108 14.14 3.69 7.24
CA MET A 108 13.83 2.39 6.65
C MET A 108 14.14 2.29 5.15
N LEU A 109 13.75 3.29 4.36
CA LEU A 109 13.67 3.21 2.89
C LEU A 109 14.55 4.22 2.14
N ASN A 110 14.98 5.30 2.78
CA ASN A 110 15.62 6.43 2.10
C ASN A 110 16.88 6.92 2.84
N ALA A 111 17.65 5.98 3.38
CA ALA A 111 18.84 6.24 4.21
C ALA A 111 19.92 7.04 3.46
N SER A 112 19.98 6.92 2.13
CA SER A 112 20.92 7.67 1.27
C SER A 112 20.24 8.57 0.24
N GLY A 113 18.94 8.84 0.38
CA GLY A 113 18.19 9.68 -0.57
C GLY A 113 17.88 9.03 -1.92
N GLN A 114 18.12 7.71 -2.06
CA GLN A 114 17.93 6.97 -3.31
C GLN A 114 16.64 6.13 -3.31
N GLY A 115 15.80 6.26 -2.29
CA GLY A 115 14.47 5.66 -2.28
C GLY A 115 13.65 6.12 -3.49
N ARG A 116 12.85 5.20 -4.05
CA ARG A 116 11.96 5.47 -5.19
C ARG A 116 10.58 4.93 -4.90
N CYS A 117 9.57 5.78 -5.09
CA CYS A 117 8.17 5.39 -5.05
C CYS A 117 7.64 5.33 -6.48
N ALA A 118 6.92 4.26 -6.80
CA ALA A 118 6.19 4.14 -8.06
C ALA A 118 4.74 3.70 -7.78
N ILE A 119 3.84 4.22 -8.60
CA ILE A 119 2.43 3.83 -8.62
C ILE A 119 2.16 3.26 -10.01
N THR A 120 1.70 2.02 -10.06
CA THR A 120 1.38 1.33 -11.31
C THR A 120 -0.11 1.02 -11.35
N LEU A 121 -0.73 1.29 -12.50
CA LEU A 121 -2.11 0.89 -12.79
C LEU A 121 -2.05 -0.30 -13.74
N ASP A 122 -2.43 -1.49 -13.27
CA ASP A 122 -2.37 -2.73 -14.03
C ASP A 122 -3.80 -3.19 -14.43
N PRO A 123 -4.20 -3.05 -15.71
CA PRO A 123 -5.56 -3.30 -16.14
C PRO A 123 -5.87 -4.81 -16.11
N GLN A 124 -7.06 -5.17 -15.65
CA GLN A 124 -7.49 -6.57 -15.64
C GLN A 124 -7.70 -7.10 -17.07
N ASP A 125 -8.24 -6.25 -17.94
CA ASP A 125 -8.42 -6.54 -19.36
C ASP A 125 -7.25 -5.98 -20.14
N ARG A 126 -6.30 -6.84 -20.53
CA ARG A 126 -5.27 -6.45 -21.50
C ARG A 126 -5.93 -6.29 -22.86
N LEU A 127 -5.92 -5.06 -23.38
CA LEU A 127 -6.32 -4.82 -24.76
C LEU A 127 -5.36 -5.56 -25.70
N PRO A 128 -5.86 -6.21 -26.78
CA PRO A 128 -4.98 -6.86 -27.75
C PRO A 128 -3.94 -5.87 -28.28
N GLY A 129 -2.64 -6.15 -28.09
CA GLY A 129 -1.53 -5.37 -28.67
C GLY A 129 -0.54 -4.72 -27.70
N GLN A 130 -0.66 -4.88 -26.38
CA GLN A 130 0.39 -4.43 -25.45
C GLN A 130 1.54 -5.46 -25.37
N LEU A 131 2.71 -5.09 -25.88
CA LEU A 131 3.94 -5.91 -25.89
C LEU A 131 4.65 -5.89 -24.52
N HIS A 132 5.38 -6.98 -24.27
CA HIS A 132 6.07 -7.37 -23.03
C HIS A 132 7.04 -6.35 -22.45
#